data_AF-A0A8J1Z5D5-F1
#
_entry.id   AF-A0A8J1Z5D5-F1
#
_cell.length_a   1.000
_cell.length_b   1.000
_cell.length_c   1.000
_cell.angle_alpha   90.00
_cell.angle_beta   90.00
_cell.angle_gamma   90.00
#
_symmetry.space_group_name_H-M   'P 1'
#
loop_
_entity.id
_entity.type
_entity.pdbx_description
1 polymer ?
#
loop_
_entity_poly.entity_id
_entity_poly.type
_entity_poly.pdbx_seq_one_letter_code
_entity_poly.pdbx_strand_id
1 'polypeptide(L)'
;MSLGAEAFDVPGDASSSKEVGKPSSTTSRLRGIFESERIQKVLFDCRQDVEALFFHFGVLPRNVYDLQISYLLSDKQNGTRHLKGLPKALQHFFEHQACAGEGNGQTSGGEEQRLGDVFASLKVQGKALYEPRMGGRYEVWGERP
;
A
#
# COMPACT_ATOMS: atom_id res chain seq x y z
N MET A 1 14.58 -8.65 -5.05
CA MET A 1 13.96 -9.99 -4.96
C MET A 1 12.49 -9.77 -4.68
N SER A 2 11.60 -10.14 -5.60
CA SER A 2 10.17 -10.20 -5.31
C SER A 2 9.83 -11.51 -4.65
N LEU A 3 8.67 -11.52 -3.98
CA LEU A 3 8.20 -12.68 -3.23
C LEU A 3 7.52 -13.75 -4.14
N GLY A 4 7.35 -13.46 -5.43
CA GLY A 4 6.79 -14.37 -6.44
C GLY A 4 5.39 -14.91 -6.11
N ALA A 5 4.90 -15.84 -6.93
CA ALA A 5 3.60 -16.50 -6.71
C ALA A 5 3.65 -17.47 -5.51
N GLU A 6 4.82 -18.01 -5.21
CA GLU A 6 5.09 -18.93 -4.10
C GLU A 6 4.81 -18.34 -2.72
N ALA A 7 4.82 -17.02 -2.59
CA ALA A 7 4.43 -16.35 -1.35
C ALA A 7 2.91 -16.39 -1.09
N PHE A 8 2.10 -16.66 -2.13
CA PHE A 8 0.65 -16.76 -2.04
C PHE A 8 0.15 -18.21 -2.09
N ASP A 9 0.88 -19.12 -2.74
CA ASP A 9 0.44 -20.50 -2.99
C ASP A 9 1.26 -21.57 -2.26
N VAL A 10 0.58 -22.67 -1.88
CA VAL A 10 1.24 -23.88 -1.35
C VAL A 10 1.67 -24.76 -2.54
N PRO A 11 2.94 -25.21 -2.62
CA PRO A 11 3.31 -26.23 -3.58
C PRO A 11 2.61 -27.54 -3.21
N GLY A 12 1.60 -27.93 -4.00
CA GLY A 12 0.98 -29.25 -3.99
C GLY A 12 -0.23 -29.41 -3.06
N ASP A 13 -1.43 -29.19 -3.60
CA ASP A 13 -2.61 -30.00 -3.23
C ASP A 13 -3.36 -30.40 -4.52
N ALA A 14 -2.69 -31.22 -5.31
CA ALA A 14 -3.38 -32.21 -6.11
C ALA A 14 -3.39 -33.48 -5.25
N SER A 15 -4.56 -33.81 -4.68
CA SER A 15 -4.85 -34.98 -3.83
C SER A 15 -4.54 -34.83 -2.31
N SER A 16 -5.53 -34.39 -1.53
CA SER A 16 -6.08 -35.21 -0.44
C SER A 16 -7.46 -34.73 0.02
N SER A 17 -8.44 -35.63 -0.14
CA SER A 17 -9.55 -35.94 0.77
C SER A 17 -10.08 -34.82 1.70
N LYS A 18 -11.35 -34.45 1.49
CA LYS A 18 -12.22 -33.77 2.46
C LYS A 18 -12.12 -34.41 3.85
N GLU A 19 -11.47 -33.74 4.80
CA GLU A 19 -11.78 -33.90 6.22
C GLU A 19 -12.34 -32.58 6.77
N VAL A 20 -13.61 -32.62 7.14
CA VAL A 20 -14.34 -31.56 7.83
C VAL A 20 -13.94 -31.62 9.30
N GLY A 21 -13.24 -30.60 9.82
CA GLY A 21 -13.17 -30.38 11.27
C GLY A 21 -11.83 -30.00 11.90
N LYS A 22 -10.76 -29.73 11.14
CA LYS A 22 -9.49 -29.25 11.72
C LYS A 22 -9.14 -27.88 11.14
N PRO A 23 -8.89 -26.83 11.95
CA PRO A 23 -8.29 -25.60 11.44
C PRO A 23 -6.88 -25.96 10.99
N SER A 24 -6.74 -26.33 9.72
CA SER A 24 -5.45 -26.47 9.07
C SER A 24 -4.66 -25.19 9.33
N SER A 25 -3.42 -25.34 9.74
CA SER A 25 -2.49 -24.28 10.11
C SER A 25 -2.06 -23.45 8.88
N THR A 26 -3.02 -22.90 8.14
CA THR A 26 -2.86 -22.15 6.88
C THR A 26 -2.39 -20.71 7.11
N THR A 27 -1.78 -20.41 8.26
CA THR A 27 -1.30 -19.07 8.63
C THR A 27 0.07 -18.72 8.01
N SER A 28 0.68 -19.58 7.21
CA SER A 28 2.09 -19.40 6.81
C SER A 28 2.32 -18.62 5.51
N ARG A 29 1.29 -18.06 4.86
CA ARG A 29 1.43 -17.38 3.55
C ARG A 29 0.69 -16.05 3.48
N LEU A 30 1.14 -15.18 2.57
CA LEU A 30 0.57 -13.85 2.38
C LEU A 30 -0.92 -13.91 2.06
N ARG A 31 -1.37 -14.92 1.30
CA ARG A 31 -2.80 -15.16 1.03
C ARG A 31 -3.63 -15.19 2.31
N GLY A 32 -3.21 -15.97 3.31
CA GLY A 32 -3.93 -16.08 4.59
C GLY A 32 -4.01 -14.74 5.33
N ILE A 33 -2.95 -13.91 5.26
CA ILE A 33 -2.95 -12.58 5.86
C ILE A 33 -3.90 -11.64 5.10
N PHE A 34 -3.82 -11.61 3.78
CA PHE A 34 -4.67 -10.76 2.94
C PHE A 34 -6.14 -11.15 3.05
N GLU A 35 -6.49 -12.43 3.06
CA GLU A 35 -7.88 -12.91 3.12
C GLU A 35 -8.45 -12.98 4.55
N SER A 36 -7.61 -12.82 5.59
CA SER A 36 -8.06 -12.82 6.98
C SER A 36 -8.97 -11.62 7.29
N GLU A 37 -10.16 -11.88 7.85
CA GLU A 37 -11.03 -10.83 8.39
C GLU A 37 -10.53 -10.29 9.74
N ARG A 38 -9.70 -11.05 10.46
CA ARG A 38 -9.18 -10.65 11.77
C ARG A 38 -8.00 -9.68 11.69
N ILE A 39 -7.24 -9.73 10.60
CA ILE A 39 -6.09 -8.86 10.37
C ILE A 39 -6.55 -7.70 9.48
N GLN A 40 -6.52 -6.48 10.01
CA GLN A 40 -6.84 -5.28 9.23
C GLN A 40 -5.65 -4.89 8.35
N LYS A 41 -5.87 -4.76 7.04
CA LYS A 41 -4.85 -4.30 6.09
C LYS A 41 -5.01 -2.81 5.89
N VAL A 42 -4.06 -2.03 6.40
CA VAL A 42 -4.01 -0.58 6.22
C VAL A 42 -3.23 -0.30 4.95
N LEU A 43 -3.93 0.13 3.89
CA LEU A 43 -3.35 0.34 2.56
C LEU A 43 -3.65 1.75 2.06
N PHE A 44 -2.87 2.25 1.10
CA PHE A 44 -3.08 3.56 0.49
C PHE A 44 -3.23 3.41 -1.02
N ASP A 45 -4.36 3.85 -1.58
CA ASP A 45 -4.64 3.79 -3.03
C ASP A 45 -4.47 2.38 -3.63
N CYS A 46 -5.01 1.37 -2.95
CA CYS A 46 -4.75 -0.03 -3.26
C CYS A 46 -5.61 -0.61 -4.39
N ARG A 47 -6.22 0.23 -5.23
CA ARG A 47 -7.18 -0.21 -6.26
C ARG A 47 -6.52 -1.14 -7.27
N GLN A 48 -5.41 -0.69 -7.84
CA GLN A 48 -4.65 -1.49 -8.81
C GLN A 48 -3.94 -2.67 -8.15
N ASP A 49 -3.55 -2.54 -6.88
CA ASP A 49 -2.92 -3.65 -6.15
C ASP A 49 -3.91 -4.78 -5.88
N VAL A 50 -5.15 -4.46 -5.48
CA VAL A 50 -6.21 -5.45 -5.28
C VAL A 50 -6.60 -6.12 -6.60
N GLU A 51 -6.69 -5.36 -7.68
CA GLU A 51 -6.93 -5.90 -9.02
C GLU A 51 -5.82 -6.89 -9.43
N ALA A 52 -4.56 -6.50 -9.25
CA ALA A 52 -3.40 -7.34 -9.53
C ALA A 52 -3.39 -8.61 -8.65
N LEU A 53 -3.66 -8.48 -7.35
CA LEU A 53 -3.76 -9.62 -6.43
C LEU A 53 -4.83 -10.62 -6.88
N PHE A 54 -5.98 -10.13 -7.34
CA PHE A 54 -7.06 -10.97 -7.81
C PHE A 54 -6.74 -11.66 -9.14
N PHE A 55 -6.29 -10.92 -10.16
CA PHE A 55 -6.08 -11.51 -11.48
C PHE A 55 -4.82 -12.36 -11.59
N HIS A 56 -3.74 -12.02 -10.88
CA HIS A 56 -2.50 -12.79 -10.94
C HIS A 56 -2.47 -13.95 -9.95
N PHE A 57 -3.08 -13.79 -8.77
CA PHE A 57 -2.95 -14.75 -7.69
C PHE A 57 -4.29 -15.25 -7.16
N GLY A 58 -5.44 -14.77 -7.64
CA GLY A 58 -6.75 -15.15 -7.09
C GLY A 58 -6.89 -14.82 -5.60
N VAL A 59 -6.18 -13.79 -5.12
CA VAL A 59 -6.21 -13.36 -3.72
C VAL A 59 -7.15 -12.17 -3.60
N LEU A 60 -8.15 -12.26 -2.70
CA LEU A 60 -9.08 -11.16 -2.45
C LEU A 60 -8.93 -10.62 -1.03
N PRO A 61 -8.23 -9.49 -0.83
CA PRO A 61 -8.06 -8.90 0.49
C PRO A 61 -9.38 -8.65 1.23
N ARG A 62 -9.46 -9.08 2.49
CA ARG A 62 -10.58 -8.82 3.41
C ARG A 62 -10.18 -7.81 4.48
N ASN A 63 -11.14 -7.14 5.11
CA ASN A 63 -10.84 -6.16 6.19
C ASN A 63 -9.75 -5.13 5.78
N VAL A 64 -9.94 -4.50 4.61
CA VAL A 64 -9.05 -3.44 4.12
C VAL A 64 -9.52 -2.10 4.65
N TYR A 65 -8.58 -1.33 5.18
CA TYR A 65 -8.76 0.06 5.55
C TYR A 65 -7.96 0.93 4.58
N ASP A 66 -8.66 1.56 3.64
CA ASP A 66 -8.05 2.46 2.67
C ASP A 66 -7.80 3.83 3.30
N LEU A 67 -6.52 4.13 3.56
CA LEU A 67 -6.07 5.39 4.12
C LEU A 67 -6.36 6.59 3.22
N GLN A 68 -6.35 6.43 1.89
CA GLN A 68 -6.61 7.54 0.97
C GLN A 68 -8.08 7.96 1.03
N ILE A 69 -8.99 6.98 1.08
CA ILE A 69 -10.41 7.25 1.26
C ILE A 69 -10.70 7.79 2.65
N SER A 70 -10.11 7.21 3.69
CA SER A 70 -10.24 7.71 5.07
C SER A 70 -9.79 9.17 5.18
N TYR A 71 -8.64 9.50 4.60
CA TYR A 71 -8.14 10.86 4.54
C TYR A 71 -9.11 11.80 3.81
N LEU A 72 -9.59 11.42 2.62
CA LEU A 72 -10.58 12.21 1.88
C LEU A 72 -11.83 12.48 2.73
N LEU A 73 -12.32 11.46 3.45
CA LEU A 73 -13.49 11.61 4.32
C LEU A 73 -13.24 12.56 5.49
N SER A 74 -12.04 12.52 6.11
CA SER A 74 -11.65 13.47 7.16
C SER A 74 -11.49 14.91 6.66
N ASP A 75 -11.05 15.08 5.41
CA ASP A 75 -10.75 16.38 4.80
C ASP A 75 -11.97 17.02 4.12
N LYS A 76 -13.14 16.37 4.14
CA LYS A 76 -14.39 16.92 3.58
C LYS A 76 -14.78 18.27 4.17
N GLN A 77 -14.35 18.58 5.39
CA GLN A 77 -14.59 19.90 6.00
C GLN A 77 -13.87 21.04 5.24
N ASN A 78 -12.78 20.72 4.52
CA ASN A 78 -12.00 21.66 3.73
C ASN A 78 -12.44 21.74 2.25
N GLY A 79 -13.54 21.06 1.88
CA GLY A 79 -14.15 21.16 0.54
C GLY A 79 -13.36 20.46 -0.58
N THR A 80 -12.46 19.54 -0.26
CA THR A 80 -11.65 18.85 -1.27
C THR A 80 -12.48 17.84 -2.07
N ARG A 81 -12.47 17.99 -3.39
CA ARG A 81 -13.14 17.08 -4.35
C ARG A 81 -12.24 16.00 -4.95
N HIS A 82 -10.94 16.07 -4.71
CA HIS A 82 -9.95 15.22 -5.36
C HIS A 82 -9.19 14.39 -4.32
N LEU A 83 -8.92 13.13 -4.67
CA LEU A 83 -8.03 12.29 -3.88
C LEU A 83 -6.63 12.91 -3.85
N LYS A 84 -6.00 12.92 -2.68
CA LYS A 84 -4.62 13.38 -2.52
C LYS A 84 -3.69 12.16 -2.58
N GLY A 85 -2.54 12.33 -3.22
CA GLY A 85 -1.47 11.32 -3.15
C GLY A 85 -0.84 11.31 -1.76
N LEU A 86 -0.20 10.19 -1.41
CA LEU A 86 0.41 9.96 -0.08
C LEU A 86 1.29 11.11 0.41
N PRO A 87 2.19 11.74 -0.41
CA PRO A 87 3.01 12.85 0.05
C PRO A 87 2.19 14.02 0.58
N LYS A 88 1.13 14.39 -0.16
CA LYS A 88 0.27 15.53 0.19
C LYS A 88 -0.64 15.21 1.37
N ALA A 89 -1.08 13.96 1.49
CA ALA A 89 -1.86 13.51 2.65
C ALA A 89 -1.02 13.55 3.93
N LEU A 90 0.25 13.11 3.88
CA LEU A 90 1.17 13.16 5.01
C LEU A 90 1.54 14.58 5.39
N GLN A 91 1.84 15.44 4.43
CA GLN A 91 2.11 16.86 4.69
C GLN A 91 0.97 17.50 5.50
N HIS A 92 -0.26 17.36 5.01
CA HIS A 92 -1.44 17.88 5.69
C HIS A 92 -1.66 17.25 7.08
N PHE A 93 -1.36 15.97 7.24
CA PHE A 93 -1.45 15.29 8.54
C PHE A 93 -0.51 15.95 9.56
N PHE A 94 0.75 16.21 9.19
CA PHE A 94 1.71 16.86 10.09
C PHE A 94 1.33 18.31 10.39
N GLU A 95 0.91 19.09 9.39
CA GLU A 95 0.41 20.46 9.58
C GLU A 95 -0.73 20.52 10.61
N HIS A 96 -1.68 19.59 10.54
CA HIS A 96 -2.85 19.58 11.42
C HIS A 96 -2.56 18.95 12.79
N GLN A 97 -1.65 17.99 12.86
CA GLN A 97 -1.23 17.39 14.13
C GLN A 97 -0.45 18.38 15.00
N ALA A 98 0.33 19.27 14.38
CA ALA A 98 0.98 20.39 15.06
C ALA A 98 -0.02 21.39 15.69
N CYS A 99 -1.25 21.48 15.16
CA CYS A 99 -2.30 22.36 15.67
C CYS A 99 -3.21 21.71 16.74
N ALA A 100 -3.20 20.38 16.89
CA ALA A 100 -4.19 19.63 17.69
C ALA A 100 -3.67 19.10 19.05
N GLY A 101 -2.42 19.39 19.43
CA GLY A 101 -1.81 18.89 20.67
C GLY A 101 -1.41 20.00 21.65
N GLU A 102 -1.95 19.94 22.88
CA GLU A 102 -1.52 20.63 24.10
C GLU A 102 -0.13 20.18 24.61
N GLY A 103 0.82 19.94 23.72
CA GLY A 103 2.17 19.51 24.06
C GLY A 103 3.18 20.31 23.25
N ASN A 104 4.33 20.58 23.87
CA ASN A 104 5.49 21.32 23.34
C ASN A 104 6.17 20.64 22.13
N GLY A 105 5.39 20.18 21.14
CA GLY A 105 5.85 19.48 19.95
C GLY A 105 6.03 20.47 18.81
N GLN A 106 7.16 21.18 18.82
CA GLN A 106 7.72 21.71 17.58
C GLN A 106 7.87 20.52 16.61
N THR A 107 6.94 20.34 15.66
CA THR A 107 7.29 19.65 14.42
C THR A 107 8.29 20.57 13.75
N SER A 108 9.56 20.32 14.03
CA SER A 108 10.66 21.12 13.53
C SER A 108 10.48 21.12 12.02
N GLY A 109 10.29 22.27 11.36
CA GLY A 109 10.02 22.34 9.91
C GLY A 109 11.01 21.55 9.04
N GLY A 110 12.14 21.12 9.61
CA GLY A 110 13.04 20.13 9.02
C GLY A 110 12.44 18.73 8.76
N GLU A 111 11.49 18.21 9.55
CA GLU A 111 10.92 16.87 9.29
C GLU A 111 9.98 16.88 8.08
N GLU A 112 9.09 17.87 8.00
CA GLU A 112 8.22 18.06 6.83
C GLU A 112 9.05 18.29 5.57
N GLN A 113 10.06 19.17 5.64
CA GLN A 113 10.96 19.43 4.52
C GLN A 113 11.70 18.17 4.08
N ARG A 114 12.26 17.41 5.03
CA ARG A 114 12.94 16.13 4.73
C ARG A 114 12.02 15.14 4.04
N LEU A 115 10.78 15.04 4.50
CA LEU A 115 9.81 14.13 3.90
C LEU A 115 9.44 14.58 2.47
N GLY A 116 9.27 15.89 2.27
CA GLY A 116 9.10 16.51 0.96
C GLY A 116 10.25 16.18 0.01
N ASP A 117 11.49 16.34 0.47
CA ASP A 117 12.70 16.05 -0.30
C ASP A 117 12.81 14.56 -0.66
N VAL A 118 12.48 13.65 0.29
CA VAL A 118 12.42 12.21 0.03
C VAL A 118 11.40 11.91 -1.05
N PHE A 119 10.18 12.45 -0.97
CA PHE A 119 9.16 12.21 -1.98
C PHE A 119 9.49 12.81 -3.35
N ALA A 120 10.12 13.98 -3.38
CA ALA A 120 10.61 14.58 -4.63
C ALA A 120 11.67 13.69 -5.28
N SER A 121 12.64 13.22 -4.49
CA SER A 121 13.69 12.31 -4.93
C SER A 121 13.11 10.98 -5.46
N LEU A 122 12.20 10.36 -4.70
CA LEU A 122 11.55 9.10 -5.11
C LEU A 122 10.77 9.24 -6.42
N LYS A 123 10.08 10.38 -6.63
CA LYS A 123 9.39 10.64 -7.90
C LYS A 123 10.35 10.73 -9.08
N VAL A 124 11.48 11.41 -8.89
CA VAL A 124 12.52 11.52 -9.93
C VAL A 124 13.13 10.16 -10.21
N GLN A 125 13.53 9.42 -9.19
CA GLN A 125 14.12 8.08 -9.31
C GLN A 125 13.16 7.11 -10.00
N GLY A 126 11.90 7.06 -9.55
CA GLY A 126 10.87 6.20 -10.15
C GLY A 126 10.60 6.55 -11.61
N LYS A 127 10.56 7.85 -11.96
CA LYS A 127 10.40 8.29 -13.34
C LYS A 127 11.61 7.92 -14.22
N ALA A 128 12.82 8.05 -13.68
CA ALA A 128 14.04 7.70 -14.39
C ALA A 128 14.14 6.22 -14.77
N LEU A 129 13.37 5.33 -14.11
CA LEU A 129 13.32 3.92 -14.49
C LEU A 129 12.69 3.69 -15.87
N TYR A 130 11.64 4.47 -16.22
CA TYR A 130 10.84 4.23 -17.43
C TYR A 130 10.88 5.35 -18.47
N GLU A 131 11.33 6.56 -18.11
CA GLU A 131 11.38 7.71 -19.02
C GLU A 131 12.69 7.70 -19.84
N PRO A 132 12.65 7.51 -21.17
CA PRO A 132 13.85 7.46 -22.00
C PRO A 132 14.69 8.74 -21.94
N ARG A 133 14.03 9.90 -21.77
CA ARG A 133 14.73 11.20 -21.62
C ARG A 133 15.59 11.29 -20.36
N MET A 134 15.36 10.40 -19.39
CA MET A 134 16.12 10.31 -18.14
C MET A 134 17.00 9.04 -18.08
N GLY A 135 17.19 8.34 -19.21
CA GLY A 135 17.97 7.11 -19.30
C GLY A 135 17.19 5.84 -18.95
N GLY A 136 15.88 5.93 -18.74
CA GLY A 136 14.99 4.80 -18.49
C GLY A 136 14.56 4.08 -19.77
N ARG A 137 13.80 2.98 -19.59
CA ARG A 137 13.25 2.19 -20.71
C ARG A 137 11.84 1.72 -20.38
N TYR A 138 10.92 1.73 -21.35
CA TYR A 138 9.53 1.33 -21.09
C TYR A 138 9.41 -0.17 -20.78
N GLU A 139 10.37 -0.98 -21.23
CA GLU A 139 10.46 -2.42 -21.01
C GLU A 139 10.60 -2.77 -19.52
N VAL A 140 11.01 -1.82 -18.68
CA VAL A 140 11.05 -1.99 -17.21
C VAL A 140 9.69 -2.39 -16.64
N TRP A 141 8.58 -2.05 -17.33
CA TRP A 141 7.24 -2.48 -16.93
C TRP A 141 6.97 -3.96 -17.18
N GLY A 142 7.67 -4.60 -18.12
CA GLY A 142 7.63 -6.05 -18.35
C GLY A 142 8.57 -6.82 -17.43
N GLU A 143 9.56 -6.13 -16.85
CA GLU A 143 10.44 -6.63 -15.79
C GLU A 143 9.82 -6.48 -14.40
N ARG A 144 8.54 -6.05 -14.32
CA ARG A 144 7.79 -6.09 -13.06
C ARG A 144 7.88 -7.52 -12.50
N PRO A 145 8.26 -7.67 -11.23
CA PRO A 145 8.28 -8.98 -10.63
C PRO A 145 6.93 -9.66 -10.53
#